data_AF-A0A521L8Y5-F1
#
_entry.id   AF-A0A521L8Y5-F1
#
_cell.length_a   1.000
_cell.length_b   1.000
_cell.length_c   1.000
_cell.angle_alpha   90.00
_cell.angle_beta   90.00
_cell.angle_gamma   90.00
#
_symmetry.space_group_name_H-M   'P 1'
#
loop_
_entity.id
_entity.type
_entity.pdbx_description
1 polymer ?
#
loop_
_entity_poly.entity_id
_entity_poly.type
_entity_poly.pdbx_seq_one_letter_code
_entity_poly.pdbx_strand_id
1 'polypeptide(L)'
;MHKQFLFTTLLLLSACGQVPTSQSTKGETKKPSPSDLLATINQAYSENAIQAQREWGGKRVVVGGAFDLAGKLPEGGISILLNPGSGISLGELRFADTYADMIAKLRKGDGVTAECTVDPKYEGFSGVDGGVKCPGTDI
;
A
#
# COMPACT_ATOMS: atom_id res chain seq x y z
N MET A 1 -60.30 -23.11 -30.02
CA MET A 1 -60.19 -21.69 -29.58
C MET A 1 -59.10 -21.61 -28.52
N HIS A 2 -58.26 -20.58 -28.60
CA HIS A 2 -57.04 -20.38 -27.81
C HIS A 2 -57.29 -20.29 -26.30
N LYS A 3 -56.32 -20.75 -25.49
CA LYS A 3 -55.66 -19.91 -24.46
C LYS A 3 -54.45 -20.62 -23.85
N GLN A 4 -53.29 -19.98 -23.98
CA GLN A 4 -52.06 -20.25 -23.25
C GLN A 4 -52.14 -19.65 -21.85
N PHE A 5 -51.50 -20.28 -20.87
CA PHE A 5 -50.85 -19.59 -19.75
C PHE A 5 -49.56 -20.33 -19.41
N LEU A 6 -48.44 -19.60 -19.54
CA LEU A 6 -47.12 -19.96 -19.01
C LEU A 6 -47.17 -19.95 -17.48
N PHE A 7 -46.33 -20.76 -16.81
CA PHE A 7 -45.25 -20.27 -15.93
C PHE A 7 -44.37 -21.44 -15.44
N THR A 8 -43.11 -21.38 -15.87
CA THR A 8 -41.85 -21.80 -15.23
C THR A 8 -41.68 -23.21 -14.68
N THR A 9 -41.11 -24.09 -15.51
CA THR A 9 -40.42 -25.32 -15.09
C THR A 9 -39.04 -25.00 -14.53
N LEU A 10 -38.85 -25.32 -13.25
CA LEU A 10 -37.56 -25.51 -12.59
C LEU A 10 -36.84 -26.68 -13.29
N LEU A 11 -35.72 -26.44 -13.96
CA LEU A 11 -34.87 -27.50 -14.52
C LEU A 11 -33.54 -27.52 -13.76
N LEU A 12 -33.50 -28.37 -12.73
CA LEU A 12 -32.27 -28.97 -12.23
C LEU A 12 -31.66 -29.81 -13.34
N LEU A 13 -30.46 -29.47 -13.80
CA LEU A 13 -29.58 -30.43 -14.47
C LEU A 13 -28.47 -30.81 -13.50
N SER A 14 -28.60 -32.04 -13.00
CA SER A 14 -27.57 -32.84 -12.37
C SER A 14 -26.45 -33.16 -13.35
N ALA A 15 -25.19 -32.96 -12.94
CA ALA A 15 -24.09 -33.84 -13.29
C ALA A 15 -22.96 -33.69 -12.26
N CYS A 16 -22.94 -34.59 -11.28
CA CYS A 16 -21.73 -34.95 -10.55
C CYS A 16 -20.77 -35.63 -11.54
N GLY A 17 -19.83 -34.85 -12.07
CA GLY A 17 -18.63 -35.36 -12.73
C GLY A 17 -17.43 -35.07 -11.83
N GLN A 18 -16.66 -36.12 -11.52
CA GLN A 18 -15.45 -36.11 -10.68
C GLN A 18 -14.53 -34.91 -10.98
N VAL A 19 -14.13 -34.18 -9.93
CA VAL A 19 -13.01 -33.23 -9.99
C VAL A 19 -11.88 -33.79 -9.12
N PRO A 20 -10.61 -33.77 -9.59
CA PRO A 20 -9.52 -34.48 -8.95
C PRO A 20 -9.22 -33.90 -7.57
N THR A 21 -8.81 -34.78 -6.65
CA THR A 21 -8.05 -34.43 -5.44
C THR A 21 -6.80 -33.62 -5.82
N SER A 22 -6.91 -32.30 -5.82
CA SER A 22 -5.76 -31.40 -5.74
C SER A 22 -5.61 -30.91 -4.31
N GLN A 23 -4.77 -31.66 -3.60
CA GLN A 23 -3.92 -31.17 -2.53
C GLN A 23 -3.40 -29.77 -2.88
N SER A 24 -3.76 -28.75 -2.10
CA SER A 24 -2.97 -27.53 -2.02
C SER A 24 -3.20 -26.82 -0.70
N THR A 25 -2.17 -26.87 0.11
CA THR A 25 -1.89 -26.13 1.33
C THR A 25 -2.25 -24.64 1.13
N LYS A 26 -3.42 -24.20 1.58
CA LYS A 26 -3.66 -22.77 1.79
C LYS A 26 -3.00 -22.36 3.10
N GLY A 27 -1.69 -22.19 3.03
CA GLY A 27 -0.99 -21.35 4.01
C GLY A 27 -1.68 -19.99 4.03
N GLU A 28 -2.00 -19.49 5.22
CA GLU A 28 -2.40 -18.11 5.40
C GLU A 28 -1.39 -17.23 4.65
N THR A 29 -1.89 -16.43 3.70
CA THR A 29 -1.08 -15.39 3.08
C THR A 29 -0.68 -14.43 4.20
N LYS A 30 0.53 -14.62 4.74
CA LYS A 30 1.09 -13.78 5.79
C LYS A 30 0.98 -12.33 5.31
N LYS A 31 0.19 -11.51 6.00
CA LYS A 31 0.09 -10.08 5.66
C LYS A 31 1.51 -9.51 5.68
N PRO A 32 1.91 -8.73 4.66
CA PRO A 32 3.24 -8.13 4.63
C PRO A 32 3.45 -7.28 5.89
N SER A 33 4.67 -7.30 6.44
CA SER A 33 4.99 -6.36 7.52
C SER A 33 4.93 -4.92 7.01
N PRO A 34 4.79 -3.91 7.88
CA PRO A 34 4.80 -2.51 7.44
C PRO A 34 6.04 -2.14 6.62
N SER A 35 7.19 -2.74 6.93
CA SER A 35 8.44 -2.56 6.19
C SER A 35 8.41 -3.24 4.82
N ASP A 36 7.88 -4.46 4.74
CA ASP A 36 7.71 -5.17 3.46
C ASP A 36 6.73 -4.42 2.54
N LEU A 37 5.68 -3.83 3.12
CA LEU A 37 4.68 -3.08 2.35
C LEU A 37 5.29 -1.80 1.76
N LEU A 38 6.09 -1.06 2.53
CA LEU A 38 6.80 0.12 2.02
C LEU A 38 7.74 -0.25 0.87
N ALA A 39 8.53 -1.30 1.04
CA ALA A 39 9.39 -1.81 -0.03
C ALA A 39 8.60 -2.24 -1.27
N THR A 40 7.46 -2.90 -1.07
CA THR A 40 6.56 -3.34 -2.16
C THR A 40 6.02 -2.17 -2.95
N ILE A 41 5.55 -1.11 -2.27
CA ILE A 41 5.03 0.09 -2.92
C ILE A 41 6.14 0.76 -3.73
N ASN A 42 7.32 0.96 -3.11
CA ASN A 42 8.45 1.60 -3.80
C ASN A 42 8.89 0.82 -5.04
N GLN A 43 8.95 -0.52 -4.94
CA GLN A 43 9.26 -1.39 -6.07
C GLN A 43 8.22 -1.27 -7.18
N ALA A 44 6.93 -1.31 -6.85
CA ALA A 44 5.85 -1.19 -7.83
C ALA A 44 5.93 0.13 -8.62
N TYR A 45 6.20 1.25 -7.95
CA TYR A 45 6.38 2.55 -8.61
C TYR A 45 7.64 2.62 -9.48
N SER A 46 8.71 1.92 -9.07
CA SER A 46 9.96 1.84 -9.84
C SER A 46 9.80 0.98 -11.09
N GLU A 47 8.96 -0.06 -11.05
CA GLU A 47 8.69 -0.94 -12.19
C GLU A 47 7.67 -0.36 -13.17
N ASN A 48 6.56 0.19 -12.66
CA ASN A 48 5.50 0.77 -13.48
C ASN A 48 4.65 1.77 -12.68
N ALA A 49 5.06 3.04 -12.69
CA ALA A 49 4.39 4.11 -11.96
C ALA A 49 2.89 4.25 -12.29
N ILE A 50 2.47 4.06 -13.55
CA ILE A 50 1.05 4.18 -13.95
C ILE A 50 0.21 3.06 -13.32
N GLN A 51 0.71 1.83 -13.34
CA GLN A 51 0.02 0.70 -12.73
C GLN A 51 0.02 0.83 -11.20
N ALA A 52 1.15 1.20 -10.61
CA ALA A 52 1.28 1.42 -9.18
C ALA A 52 0.36 2.54 -8.68
N GLN A 53 0.23 3.64 -9.41
CA GLN A 53 -0.68 4.74 -9.08
C GLN A 53 -2.14 4.28 -9.08
N ARG A 54 -2.56 3.46 -10.06
CA ARG A 54 -3.92 2.87 -10.07
C ARG A 54 -4.15 1.91 -8.92
N GLU A 55 -3.11 1.18 -8.53
CA GLU A 55 -3.19 0.19 -7.46
C GLU A 55 -3.12 0.83 -6.07
N TRP A 56 -2.29 1.84 -5.84
CA TRP A 56 -1.95 2.34 -4.50
C TRP A 56 -2.39 3.77 -4.26
N GLY A 57 -2.46 4.62 -5.29
CA GLY A 57 -2.79 6.03 -5.16
C GLY A 57 -4.09 6.26 -4.39
N GLY A 58 -4.04 7.09 -3.35
CA GLY A 58 -5.17 7.41 -2.47
C GLY A 58 -5.53 6.31 -1.46
N LYS A 59 -4.84 5.16 -1.43
CA LYS A 59 -5.09 4.12 -0.42
C LYS A 59 -4.41 4.45 0.89
N ARG A 60 -5.12 4.18 1.99
CA ARG A 60 -4.57 4.15 3.35
C ARG A 60 -3.82 2.84 3.57
N VAL A 61 -2.57 2.94 4.05
CA VAL A 61 -1.63 1.84 4.26
C VAL A 61 -0.91 2.04 5.60
N VAL A 62 -0.53 0.94 6.26
CA VAL A 62 0.36 0.99 7.42
C VAL A 62 1.74 0.57 6.97
N VAL A 63 2.66 1.53 6.92
CA VAL A 63 4.04 1.36 6.44
C VAL A 63 5.04 1.62 7.55
N GLY A 64 6.26 1.12 7.41
CA GLY A 64 7.28 1.28 8.42
C GLY A 64 8.69 0.96 7.93
N GLY A 65 9.65 1.10 8.84
CA GLY A 65 11.06 0.88 8.58
C GLY A 65 11.94 1.48 9.67
N ALA A 66 13.25 1.33 9.53
CA ALA A 66 14.20 1.96 10.42
C ALA A 66 14.45 3.41 9.97
N PHE A 67 14.33 4.37 10.89
CA PHE A 67 14.61 5.78 10.61
C PHE A 67 16.06 5.96 10.16
N ASP A 68 16.28 6.75 9.11
CA ASP A 68 17.62 7.10 8.63
C ASP A 68 17.91 8.60 8.81
N LEU A 69 17.08 9.45 8.21
CA LEU A 69 17.22 10.91 8.28
C LEU A 69 15.88 11.62 8.12
N ALA A 70 15.84 12.89 8.52
CA ALA A 70 14.70 13.78 8.35
C ALA A 70 15.12 15.09 7.69
N GLY A 71 14.21 15.70 6.93
CA GLY A 71 14.41 17.00 6.30
C GLY A 71 13.12 17.84 6.32
N LYS A 72 13.26 19.17 6.31
CA LYS A 72 12.11 20.06 6.13
C LYS A 72 11.76 20.15 4.65
N LEU A 73 10.47 20.06 4.37
CA LEU A 73 9.91 20.23 3.04
C LEU A 73 9.63 21.71 2.76
N PRO A 74 9.72 22.18 1.51
CA PRO A 74 9.44 23.57 1.14
C PRO A 74 8.03 24.04 1.52
N GLU A 75 7.05 23.14 1.49
CA GLU A 75 5.66 23.38 1.87
C GLU A 75 5.43 23.48 3.39
N GLY A 76 6.48 23.36 4.21
CA GLY A 76 6.42 23.44 5.66
C GLY A 76 6.20 22.10 6.37
N GLY A 77 6.06 20.99 5.64
CA GLY A 77 6.05 19.65 6.22
C GLY A 77 7.44 19.11 6.58
N ILE A 78 7.47 17.89 7.09
CA ILE A 78 8.71 17.15 7.39
C ILE A 78 8.71 15.85 6.61
N SER A 79 9.80 15.59 5.92
CA SER A 79 10.08 14.32 5.27
C SER A 79 10.99 13.50 6.16
N ILE A 80 10.70 12.20 6.31
CA ILE A 80 11.62 11.24 6.90
C ILE A 80 11.91 10.14 5.88
N LEU A 81 13.17 9.71 5.84
CA LEU A 81 13.58 8.53 5.08
C LEU A 81 13.67 7.34 6.02
N LEU A 82 13.02 6.26 5.62
CA LEU A 82 13.04 4.98 6.28
C LEU A 82 13.80 3.96 5.44
N ASN A 83 14.63 3.16 6.09
CA ASN A 83 15.21 1.95 5.51
C ASN A 83 14.26 0.77 5.79
N PRO A 84 13.61 0.19 4.76
CA PRO A 84 12.72 -0.95 4.94
C PRO A 84 13.47 -2.28 5.18
N GLY A 85 14.80 -2.28 5.17
CA GLY A 85 15.63 -3.46 5.44
C GLY A 85 15.89 -4.36 4.22
N SER A 86 15.26 -4.09 3.08
CA SER A 86 15.46 -4.84 1.83
C SER A 86 16.73 -4.46 1.07
N GLY A 87 17.35 -3.31 1.39
CA GLY A 87 18.57 -2.81 0.73
C GLY A 87 18.35 -2.21 -0.65
N ILE A 88 17.11 -2.14 -1.14
CA ILE A 88 16.79 -1.78 -2.54
C ILE A 88 16.40 -0.29 -2.68
N SER A 89 15.85 0.35 -1.63
CA SER A 89 15.55 1.79 -1.66
C SER A 89 15.15 2.31 -0.27
N LEU A 90 15.42 3.59 0.02
CA LEU A 90 14.82 4.30 1.15
C LEU A 90 13.37 4.68 0.80
N GLY A 91 12.46 4.53 1.74
CA GLY A 91 11.08 5.02 1.61
C GLY A 91 10.92 6.38 2.25
N GLU A 92 10.31 7.32 1.52
CA GLU A 92 10.00 8.64 2.03
C GLU A 92 8.59 8.67 2.64
N LEU A 93 8.49 9.06 3.90
CA LEU A 93 7.23 9.39 4.56
C LEU A 93 7.17 10.88 4.82
N ARG A 94 6.04 11.52 4.48
CA ARG A 94 5.83 12.95 4.72
C ARG A 94 4.87 13.16 5.89
N PHE A 95 5.18 14.10 6.76
CA PHE A 95 4.43 14.46 7.97
C PHE A 95 4.16 15.97 8.01
N ALA A 96 3.11 16.38 8.72
CA ALA A 96 2.91 17.80 9.04
C ALA A 96 3.98 18.33 10.00
N ASP A 97 4.21 19.65 10.01
CA ASP A 97 5.12 20.30 10.97
C ASP A 97 4.73 20.07 12.43
N THR A 98 3.45 19.78 12.72
CA THR A 98 2.99 19.45 14.08
C THR A 98 3.67 18.20 14.66
N TYR A 99 4.31 17.38 13.82
CA TYR A 99 5.07 16.19 14.24
C TYR A 99 6.58 16.45 14.38
N ALA A 100 7.05 17.69 14.21
CA ALA A 100 8.47 18.06 14.27
C ALA A 100 9.17 17.60 15.54
N ASP A 101 8.58 17.90 16.69
CA ASP A 101 9.17 17.57 17.99
C ASP A 101 9.28 16.07 18.25
N MET A 102 8.38 15.29 17.66
CA MET A 102 8.44 13.82 17.72
C MET A 102 9.55 13.31 16.81
N ILE A 103 9.60 13.77 15.56
CA ILE A 103 10.59 13.34 14.57
C ILE A 103 12.00 13.74 14.99
N ALA A 104 12.18 14.92 15.60
CA ALA A 104 13.47 15.40 16.09
C ALA A 104 14.07 14.52 17.22
N LYS A 105 13.26 13.67 17.86
CA LYS A 105 13.72 12.74 18.90
C LYS A 105 14.15 11.39 18.35
N LEU A 106 13.84 11.08 17.08
CA LEU A 106 14.22 9.83 16.44
C LEU A 106 15.74 9.77 16.23
N ARG A 107 16.30 8.59 16.44
CA ARG A 107 17.69 8.24 16.18
C ARG A 107 17.76 7.31 14.99
N LYS A 108 18.87 7.38 14.25
CA LYS A 108 19.13 6.45 13.16
C LYS A 108 19.02 5.00 13.66
N GLY A 109 18.20 4.21 12.98
CA GLY A 109 17.88 2.83 13.36
C GLY A 109 16.59 2.66 14.17
N ASP A 110 15.99 3.73 14.69
CA ASP A 110 14.72 3.65 15.43
C ASP A 110 13.61 3.10 14.53
N GLY A 111 12.82 2.18 15.06
CA GLY A 111 11.67 1.63 14.34
C GLY A 111 10.54 2.64 14.23
N VAL A 112 10.13 2.95 13.00
CA VAL A 112 8.99 3.83 12.72
C VAL A 112 7.90 3.02 12.04
N THR A 113 6.66 3.23 12.46
CA THR A 113 5.46 2.70 11.79
C THR A 113 4.41 3.79 11.79
N ALA A 114 3.78 4.02 10.65
CA ALA A 114 2.77 5.05 10.49
C ALA A 114 1.66 4.56 9.56
N GLU A 115 0.43 4.98 9.86
CA GLU A 115 -0.69 4.85 8.93
C GLU A 115 -0.72 6.08 8.03
N CYS A 116 -0.56 5.87 6.74
CA CYS A 116 -0.38 6.93 5.75
C CYS A 116 -1.26 6.69 4.53
N THR A 117 -1.51 7.71 3.73
CA THR A 117 -2.16 7.61 2.43
C THR A 117 -1.09 7.73 1.35
N VAL A 118 -1.09 6.85 0.36
CA VAL A 118 -0.17 7.02 -0.79
C VAL A 118 -0.66 8.20 -1.62
N ASP A 119 0.19 9.23 -1.82
CA ASP A 119 -0.21 10.39 -2.61
C ASP A 119 -0.59 9.94 -4.04
N PRO A 120 -1.77 10.31 -4.56
CA PRO A 120 -2.12 10.04 -5.96
C PRO A 120 -1.11 10.59 -6.95
N LYS A 121 -0.31 11.60 -6.60
CA LYS A 121 0.77 12.17 -7.43
C LYS A 121 2.13 11.54 -7.18
N TYR A 122 2.24 10.52 -6.33
CA TYR A 122 3.51 9.86 -6.10
C TYR A 122 4.02 9.22 -7.39
N GLU A 123 5.26 9.53 -7.79
CA GLU A 123 5.88 9.01 -9.00
C GLU A 123 7.02 8.01 -8.71
N GLY A 124 7.17 7.59 -7.45
CA GLY A 124 8.28 6.73 -7.02
C GLY A 124 9.55 7.52 -6.65
N PHE A 125 10.65 6.78 -6.43
CA PHE A 125 11.92 7.34 -5.94
C PHE A 125 12.60 8.31 -6.93
N SER A 126 12.28 8.24 -8.22
CA SER A 126 12.81 9.14 -9.26
C SER A 126 12.00 10.43 -9.46
N GLY A 127 10.82 10.53 -8.85
CA GLY A 127 9.93 11.70 -8.96
C GLY A 127 10.29 12.79 -7.96
N VAL A 128 10.21 14.05 -8.40
CA VAL A 128 10.38 15.22 -7.53
C VAL A 128 9.13 15.53 -6.70
N ASP A 129 7.99 14.96 -7.09
CA ASP A 129 6.67 15.23 -6.50
C ASP A 129 6.02 13.99 -5.87
N GLY A 130 5.38 14.20 -4.72
CA GLY A 130 4.60 13.19 -3.99
C GLY A 130 5.43 12.27 -3.09
N GLY A 131 4.72 11.51 -2.24
CA GLY A 131 5.29 10.57 -1.28
C GLY A 131 4.19 9.80 -0.54
N VAL A 132 4.55 8.96 0.43
CA VAL A 132 3.54 8.36 1.32
C VAL A 132 3.18 9.40 2.40
N LYS A 133 1.99 9.96 2.31
CA LYS A 133 1.46 11.05 3.14
C LYS A 133 0.92 10.55 4.47
N CYS A 134 1.63 10.81 5.55
CA CYS A 134 1.25 10.37 6.90
C CYS A 134 0.40 11.42 7.62
N PRO A 135 -0.18 11.15 8.80
CA PRO A 135 -1.24 11.98 9.37
C PRO A 135 -0.85 13.46 9.47
N GLY A 136 -1.82 14.33 9.20
CA GLY A 136 -1.63 15.78 9.19
C GLY A 136 -0.98 16.35 7.92
N THR A 137 -0.66 15.55 6.90
CA THR A 137 -0.16 16.05 5.59
C THR A 137 -1.24 16.52 4.62
N ASP A 138 -2.40 16.95 5.14
CA ASP A 138 -3.37 17.70 4.36
C ASP A 138 -2.83 19.13 4.13
N ILE A 139 -1.84 19.26 3.24
CA ILE A 139 -1.31 20.52 2.71
C ILE A 139 -1.58 20.56 1.21
#